data_AF-A0A937LT38-F1
#
_entry.id   AF-A0A937LT38-F1
#
_cell.length_a   1.000
_cell.length_b   1.000
_cell.length_c   1.000
_cell.angle_alpha   90.00
_cell.angle_beta   90.00
_cell.angle_gamma   90.00
#
_symmetry.space_group_name_H-M   'P 1'
#
loop_
_entity.id
_entity.type
_entity.pdbx_description
1 polymer ?
#
loop_
_entity_poly.entity_id
_entity_poly.type
_entity_poly.pdbx_seq_one_letter_code
_entity_poly.pdbx_strand_id
1 'polypeptide(L)'
;MINELENNKILKKSYTITCSSNFRDRILDLALRRLINVGDLARSILIVIPENIINTFEDPGEPEFNDREKTIIKSGRSKGRPWSRKPRLQARLSPGYNIILIRRALNLALILSYGEHVITIKDRIMIDEDQRIRNQNKTIELAYNKLEEKLEFRSKAFSLLLFKPLIHGIHTRQDALYIMGLPPSDRPDLATLRGRYRELATIYHPDGELGNHDHMSQLNAAMDFLSK
;
A
#
# COMPACT_ATOMS: atom_id res chain seq x y z
N MET A 1 28.98 44.49 25.78
CA MET A 1 28.08 43.33 25.56
C MET A 1 26.79 43.46 26.37
N ILE A 2 26.00 44.54 26.16
CA ILE A 2 24.64 44.66 26.73
C ILE A 2 23.63 45.26 25.70
N ASN A 3 24.08 45.79 24.55
CA ASN A 3 23.21 46.55 23.64
C ASN A 3 22.64 45.79 22.42
N GLU A 4 22.71 44.46 22.35
CA GLU A 4 22.12 43.69 21.23
C GLU A 4 20.85 42.91 21.60
N LEU A 5 20.43 42.95 22.87
CA LEU A 5 19.26 42.19 23.36
C LEU A 5 17.95 42.98 23.44
N GLU A 6 17.93 44.26 23.05
CA GLU A 6 16.75 45.12 23.28
C GLU A 6 15.84 45.39 22.06
N ASN A 7 16.06 44.82 20.87
CA ASN A 7 15.20 45.16 19.72
C ASN A 7 14.89 44.05 18.70
N ASN A 8 14.81 42.78 19.13
CA ASN A 8 14.21 41.75 18.29
C ASN A 8 12.67 41.76 18.39
N LYS A 9 12.07 42.89 18.02
CA LYS A 9 10.62 42.95 17.78
C LYS A 9 10.35 42.07 16.57
N ILE A 10 9.91 40.82 16.79
CA ILE A 10 9.57 39.89 15.72
C ILE A 10 8.57 40.59 14.79
N LEU A 11 9.05 41.02 13.62
CA LEU A 11 8.27 41.82 12.69
C LEU A 11 7.22 40.93 12.02
N LYS A 12 5.99 40.94 12.55
CA LYS A 12 4.87 40.21 11.94
C LYS A 12 4.59 40.77 10.55
N LYS A 13 4.67 39.91 9.52
CA LYS A 13 4.33 40.24 8.14
C LYS A 13 2.91 39.74 7.81
N SER A 14 2.14 40.55 7.09
CA SER A 14 0.83 40.15 6.58
C SER A 14 1.01 39.42 5.25
N TYR A 15 0.51 38.19 5.19
CA TYR A 15 0.49 37.35 4.00
C TYR A 15 -0.91 37.35 3.39
N THR A 16 -0.95 37.45 2.06
CA THR A 16 -2.16 37.23 1.26
C THR A 16 -1.99 35.93 0.50
N ILE A 17 -2.73 34.91 0.88
CA ILE A 17 -2.60 33.56 0.36
C ILE A 17 -3.74 33.35 -0.64
N THR A 18 -3.44 33.40 -1.93
CA THR A 18 -4.39 33.03 -2.99
C THR A 18 -4.69 31.54 -2.89
N CYS A 19 -5.96 31.15 -2.89
CA CYS A 19 -6.41 29.75 -2.81
C CYS A 19 -7.84 29.65 -3.33
N SER A 20 -8.31 28.44 -3.66
CA SER A 20 -9.71 28.24 -4.07
C SER A 20 -10.71 28.66 -2.98
N SER A 21 -11.93 29.04 -3.39
CA SER A 21 -13.01 29.42 -2.47
C SER A 21 -13.36 28.27 -1.53
N ASN A 22 -13.45 27.04 -2.06
CA ASN A 22 -13.72 25.85 -1.25
C ASN A 22 -12.65 25.64 -0.16
N PHE A 23 -11.36 25.72 -0.53
CA PHE A 23 -10.28 25.61 0.45
C PHE A 23 -10.32 26.73 1.49
N ARG A 24 -10.52 27.98 1.04
CA ARG A 24 -10.65 29.15 1.93
C ARG A 24 -11.75 28.92 2.97
N ASP A 25 -12.93 28.49 2.52
CA ASP A 25 -14.10 28.37 3.38
C ASP A 25 -13.94 27.25 4.40
N ARG A 26 -13.35 26.10 4.00
CA ARG A 26 -12.99 25.02 4.93
C ARG A 26 -11.98 25.46 5.99
N ILE A 27 -10.96 26.25 5.62
CA ILE A 27 -9.98 26.78 6.57
C ILE A 27 -10.62 27.77 7.54
N LEU A 28 -11.47 28.67 7.04
CA LEU A 28 -12.18 29.64 7.88
C LEU A 28 -13.12 28.93 8.86
N ASP A 29 -13.87 27.94 8.40
CA ASP A 29 -14.73 27.12 9.24
C ASP A 29 -13.93 26.35 10.30
N LEU A 30 -12.80 25.73 9.93
CA LEU A 30 -11.91 25.10 10.90
C LEU A 30 -11.38 26.09 11.95
N ALA A 31 -10.94 27.26 11.52
CA ALA A 31 -10.44 28.31 12.42
C ALA A 31 -11.54 28.78 13.38
N LEU A 32 -12.77 28.97 12.89
CA LEU A 32 -13.94 29.32 13.69
C LEU A 32 -14.29 28.24 14.72
N ARG A 33 -14.35 26.96 14.32
CA ARG A 33 -14.62 25.83 15.23
C ARG A 33 -13.58 25.71 16.35
N ARG A 34 -12.33 26.10 16.05
CA ARG A 34 -11.21 26.10 17.01
C ARG A 34 -11.07 27.42 17.78
N LEU A 35 -11.93 28.41 17.53
CA LEU A 35 -11.90 29.75 18.13
C LEU A 35 -10.55 30.48 17.95
N ILE A 36 -9.89 30.28 16.81
CA ILE A 36 -8.60 30.91 16.48
C ILE A 36 -8.64 31.59 15.11
N ASN A 37 -7.62 32.40 14.80
CA ASN A 37 -7.48 32.97 13.45
C ASN A 37 -6.65 32.05 12.53
N VAL A 38 -6.75 32.29 11.23
CA VAL A 38 -6.03 31.52 10.18
C VAL A 38 -4.51 31.57 10.36
N GLY A 39 -3.98 32.70 10.86
CA GLY A 39 -2.55 32.85 11.15
C GLY A 39 -2.09 31.95 12.29
N ASP A 40 -2.90 31.76 13.33
CA ASP A 40 -2.59 30.87 14.44
C ASP A 40 -2.67 29.40 14.02
N LEU A 41 -3.63 29.06 13.16
CA LEU A 41 -3.73 27.73 12.54
C LEU A 41 -2.46 27.40 11.74
N ALA A 42 -2.06 28.30 10.83
CA ALA A 42 -0.85 28.13 10.03
C ALA A 42 0.41 28.07 10.92
N ARG A 43 0.52 28.94 11.93
CA ARG A 43 1.67 28.99 12.82
C ARG A 43 1.84 27.71 13.62
N SER A 44 0.74 27.12 14.10
CA SER A 44 0.77 25.88 14.87
C SER A 44 1.43 24.74 14.07
N ILE A 45 1.08 24.62 12.79
CA ILE A 45 1.69 23.62 11.90
C ILE A 45 3.15 23.98 11.59
N LEU A 46 3.44 25.22 11.22
CA LEU A 46 4.79 25.67 10.84
C LEU A 46 5.82 25.58 11.99
N ILE A 47 5.38 25.57 13.25
CA ILE A 47 6.24 25.39 14.42
C ILE A 47 6.45 23.90 14.74
N VAL A 48 5.38 23.11 14.70
CA VAL A 48 5.42 21.71 15.16
C VAL A 48 6.00 20.78 14.11
N ILE A 49 5.74 21.06 12.82
CA ILE A 49 6.06 20.14 11.73
C ILE A 49 7.25 20.70 10.93
N PRO A 50 8.34 19.94 10.78
CA PRO A 50 9.48 20.31 9.95
C PRO A 50 9.10 20.65 8.51
N GLU A 51 9.75 21.65 7.92
CA GLU A 51 9.47 22.14 6.57
C GLU A 51 9.61 21.04 5.50
N ASN A 52 10.59 20.14 5.65
CA ASN A 52 10.78 19.01 4.75
C ASN A 52 9.58 18.06 4.73
N ILE A 53 8.89 17.88 5.87
CA ILE A 53 7.66 17.08 5.96
C ILE A 53 6.49 17.85 5.36
N ILE A 54 6.32 19.15 5.66
CA ILE A 54 5.26 19.96 5.06
C ILE A 54 5.35 19.93 3.53
N ASN A 55 6.58 19.90 3.00
CA ASN A 55 6.83 19.86 1.56
C ASN A 55 6.47 18.54 0.86
N THR A 56 6.25 17.44 1.59
CA THR A 56 5.75 16.19 1.00
C THR A 56 4.25 16.18 0.80
N PHE A 57 3.51 17.10 1.42
CA PHE A 57 2.06 17.22 1.25
C PHE A 57 1.69 18.05 0.02
N GLU A 58 0.56 17.70 -0.57
CA GLU A 58 0.04 18.37 -1.76
C GLU A 58 -0.32 19.84 -1.45
N ASP A 59 0.07 20.72 -2.37
CA ASP A 59 -0.39 22.10 -2.36
C ASP A 59 -1.77 22.16 -3.04
N PRO A 60 -2.85 22.58 -2.35
CA PRO A 60 -4.18 22.67 -2.95
C PRO A 60 -4.28 23.76 -4.04
N GLY A 61 -3.20 24.52 -4.26
CA GLY A 61 -3.04 25.34 -5.46
C GLY A 61 -3.75 26.70 -5.42
N GLU A 62 -3.60 27.41 -6.54
CA GLU A 62 -4.29 28.66 -6.80
C GLU A 62 -5.76 28.43 -7.19
N PRO A 63 -6.65 29.43 -7.03
CA PRO A 63 -8.02 29.32 -7.53
C PRO A 63 -8.05 29.20 -9.05
N GLU A 64 -9.01 28.44 -9.55
CA GLU A 64 -9.29 28.34 -10.98
C GLU A 64 -9.66 29.69 -11.60
N PHE A 65 -9.66 29.77 -12.93
CA PHE A 65 -9.96 31.01 -13.64
C PHE A 65 -11.36 31.55 -13.34
N ASN A 66 -12.36 30.65 -13.20
CA ASN A 66 -13.74 31.03 -12.90
C ASN A 66 -14.02 31.20 -11.41
N ASP A 67 -13.13 30.75 -10.54
CA ASP A 67 -13.29 30.88 -9.09
C ASP A 67 -12.94 32.32 -8.67
N ARG A 68 -14.01 33.10 -8.45
CA ARG A 68 -13.92 34.54 -8.18
C ARG A 68 -14.87 34.94 -7.06
N GLU A 69 -14.30 35.63 -6.08
CA GLU A 69 -15.02 36.24 -4.97
C GLU A 69 -15.55 37.61 -5.39
N LYS A 70 -16.86 37.83 -5.29
CA LYS A 70 -17.49 39.13 -5.49
C LYS A 70 -17.47 39.92 -4.18
N THR A 71 -16.84 41.10 -4.19
CA THR A 71 -16.75 41.99 -3.04
C THR A 71 -17.14 43.41 -3.42
N ILE A 72 -17.77 44.15 -2.51
CA ILE A 72 -18.10 45.56 -2.75
C ILE A 72 -16.89 46.41 -2.35
N ILE A 73 -16.46 47.30 -3.24
CA ILE A 73 -15.37 48.23 -2.96
C ILE A 73 -15.83 49.20 -1.87
N LYS A 74 -15.12 49.21 -0.72
CA LYS A 74 -15.49 50.04 0.44
C LYS A 74 -14.96 51.47 0.39
N SER A 75 -13.99 51.79 -0.48
CA SER A 75 -13.28 53.08 -0.50
C SER A 75 -12.80 53.50 -1.90
N GLY A 76 -12.53 54.81 -2.07
CA GLY A 76 -12.04 55.39 -3.34
C GLY A 76 -13.15 55.77 -4.32
N ARG A 77 -12.77 56.22 -5.53
CA ARG A 77 -13.70 56.68 -6.59
C ARG A 77 -14.71 55.61 -7.03
N SER A 78 -14.37 54.34 -6.87
CA SER A 78 -15.19 53.20 -7.26
C SER A 78 -15.97 52.59 -6.08
N LYS A 79 -16.08 53.30 -4.94
CA LYS A 79 -16.84 52.85 -3.76
C LYS A 79 -18.27 52.47 -4.13
N GLY A 80 -18.74 51.32 -3.63
CA GLY A 80 -20.07 50.78 -3.91
C GLY A 80 -20.16 49.90 -5.16
N ARG A 81 -19.14 49.88 -6.02
CA ARG A 81 -19.13 48.98 -7.19
C ARG A 81 -18.78 47.53 -6.80
N PRO A 82 -19.40 46.52 -7.43
CA PRO A 82 -19.01 45.14 -7.26
C PRO A 82 -17.64 44.90 -7.93
N TRP A 83 -16.77 44.21 -7.22
CA TRP A 83 -15.42 43.86 -7.65
C TRP A 83 -15.20 42.36 -7.55
N SER A 84 -14.79 41.76 -8.66
CA SER A 84 -14.47 40.35 -8.76
C SER A 84 -12.98 40.15 -8.52
N ARG A 85 -12.61 39.38 -7.50
CA ARG A 85 -11.20 39.10 -7.16
C ARG A 85 -10.95 37.61 -6.97
N LYS A 86 -9.67 37.21 -7.04
CA LYS A 86 -9.27 35.85 -6.62
C LYS A 86 -9.59 35.67 -5.12
N PRO A 87 -10.24 34.55 -4.73
CA PRO A 87 -10.40 34.19 -3.33
C PRO A 87 -9.03 34.05 -2.65
N ARG A 88 -8.97 34.43 -1.38
CA ARG A 88 -7.72 34.51 -0.63
C ARG A 88 -7.94 34.43 0.87
N LEU A 89 -6.94 33.91 1.58
CA LEU A 89 -6.82 33.97 3.03
C LEU A 89 -5.82 35.07 3.43
N GLN A 90 -6.03 35.69 4.60
CA GLN A 90 -5.10 36.65 5.17
C GLN A 90 -4.57 36.12 6.50
N ALA A 91 -3.24 36.09 6.64
CA ALA A 91 -2.57 35.59 7.83
C ALA A 91 -1.43 36.53 8.25
N ARG A 92 -1.25 36.73 9.56
CA ARG A 92 -0.10 37.46 10.12
C ARG A 92 0.89 36.48 10.73
N LEU A 93 2.06 36.34 10.11
CA LEU A 93 3.08 35.34 10.47
C LEU A 93 4.45 36.00 10.60
N SER A 94 5.42 35.26 11.14
CA SER A 94 6.83 35.63 11.06
C SER A 94 7.25 35.76 9.59
N PRO A 95 8.19 36.65 9.25
CA PRO A 95 8.66 36.80 7.88
C PRO A 95 9.51 35.58 7.50
N GLY A 96 9.64 35.33 6.19
CA GLY A 96 10.50 34.27 5.65
C GLY A 96 9.75 33.09 5.02
N TYR A 97 8.45 32.95 5.26
CA TYR A 97 7.67 31.86 4.66
C TYR A 97 7.24 32.15 3.21
N ASN A 98 7.29 31.11 2.37
CA ASN A 98 6.69 31.09 1.03
C ASN A 98 5.17 30.87 1.14
N ILE A 99 4.38 31.51 0.26
CA ILE A 99 2.92 31.34 0.19
C ILE A 99 2.55 29.87 -0.05
N ILE A 100 3.29 29.15 -0.90
CA ILE A 100 3.06 27.73 -1.17
C ILE A 100 3.21 26.90 0.11
N LEU A 101 4.25 27.17 0.89
CA LEU A 101 4.49 26.48 2.17
C LEU A 101 3.36 26.77 3.17
N ILE A 102 2.89 28.02 3.26
CA ILE A 102 1.75 28.37 4.11
C ILE A 102 0.48 27.66 3.65
N ARG A 103 0.25 27.54 2.33
CA ARG A 103 -0.93 26.86 1.78
C ARG A 103 -0.89 25.35 2.08
N ARG A 104 0.27 24.71 1.92
CA ARG A 104 0.50 23.31 2.33
C ARG A 104 0.29 23.12 3.83
N ALA A 105 0.82 24.01 4.66
CA ALA A 105 0.66 23.94 6.12
C ALA A 105 -0.82 24.03 6.53
N LEU A 106 -1.60 24.92 5.89
CA LEU A 106 -3.04 25.02 6.11
C LEU A 106 -3.78 23.77 5.62
N ASN A 107 -3.37 23.19 4.49
CA ASN A 107 -3.95 21.94 3.99
C ASN A 107 -3.71 20.79 4.97
N LEU A 108 -2.49 20.69 5.50
CA LEU A 108 -2.13 19.73 6.52
C LEU A 108 -2.99 19.91 7.78
N ALA A 109 -3.28 21.15 8.20
CA ALA A 109 -4.18 21.41 9.32
C ALA A 109 -5.61 20.87 9.09
N LEU A 110 -6.13 20.94 7.86
CA LEU A 110 -7.43 20.34 7.51
C LEU A 110 -7.37 18.82 7.63
N ILE A 111 -6.40 18.20 6.97
CA ILE A 111 -6.21 16.74 6.94
C ILE A 111 -6.15 16.18 8.37
N LEU A 112 -5.37 16.82 9.25
CA LEU A 112 -5.26 16.44 10.65
C LEU A 112 -6.57 16.64 11.42
N SER A 113 -7.33 17.70 11.12
CA SER A 113 -8.61 17.94 11.78
C SER A 113 -9.69 16.94 11.39
N TYR A 114 -9.63 16.35 10.20
CA TYR A 114 -10.55 15.28 9.78
C TYR A 114 -10.14 13.90 10.32
N GLY A 115 -8.99 13.79 10.99
CA GLY A 115 -8.45 12.52 11.46
C GLY A 115 -7.92 11.62 10.33
N GLU A 116 -7.76 12.17 9.12
CA GLU A 116 -7.23 11.43 7.97
C GLU A 116 -5.76 11.03 8.18
N HIS A 117 -5.02 11.76 9.03
CA HIS A 117 -3.64 11.48 9.37
C HIS A 117 -3.38 11.62 10.87
N VAL A 118 -2.55 10.72 11.42
CA VAL A 118 -2.08 10.76 12.81
C VAL A 118 -0.63 11.21 12.84
N ILE A 119 -0.34 12.29 13.56
CA ILE A 119 1.04 12.70 13.83
C ILE A 119 1.58 11.84 14.98
N THR A 120 2.61 11.07 14.69
CA THR A 120 3.39 10.39 15.74
C THR A 120 4.73 11.10 15.88
N ILE A 121 4.99 11.64 17.07
CA ILE A 121 6.28 12.21 17.41
C ILE A 121 7.14 11.05 17.89
N LYS A 122 8.22 10.77 17.16
CA LYS A 122 9.18 9.72 17.50
C LYS A 122 10.57 10.32 17.60
N ASP A 123 11.34 9.82 18.55
CA ASP A 123 12.77 10.11 18.62
C ASP A 123 13.48 9.45 17.44
N ARG A 124 14.61 10.05 17.02
CA ARG A 124 15.42 9.53 15.89
C ARG A 124 15.77 8.05 16.03
N ILE A 125 16.03 7.60 17.26
CA ILE A 125 16.37 6.20 17.55
C ILE A 125 15.23 5.26 17.15
N MET A 126 13.98 5.63 17.48
CA MET A 126 12.81 4.82 17.16
C MET A 126 12.50 4.82 15.66
N ILE A 127 12.82 5.90 14.94
CA ILE A 127 12.63 5.99 13.48
C ILE A 127 13.55 4.99 12.76
N ASP A 128 14.83 4.94 13.17
CA ASP A 128 15.82 4.03 12.58
C ASP A 128 15.49 2.57 12.87
N GLU A 129 15.01 2.26 14.08
CA GLU A 129 14.56 0.91 14.46
C GLU A 129 13.35 0.47 13.62
N ASP A 130 12.33 1.32 13.48
CA ASP A 130 11.15 1.02 12.67
C ASP A 130 11.49 0.81 11.18
N GLN A 131 12.47 1.55 10.66
CA GLN A 131 12.93 1.38 9.28
C GLN A 131 13.68 0.06 9.12
N ARG A 132 14.53 -0.32 10.08
CA ARG A 132 15.23 -1.62 10.07
C ARG A 132 14.25 -2.78 10.10
N ILE A 133 13.27 -2.75 11.00
CA ILE A 133 12.24 -3.79 11.11
C ILE A 133 11.46 -3.92 9.80
N ARG A 134 11.02 -2.80 9.20
CA ARG A 134 10.31 -2.81 7.91
C ARG A 134 11.15 -3.39 6.78
N ASN A 135 12.42 -3.02 6.69
CA ASN A 135 13.32 -3.54 5.67
C ASN A 135 13.58 -5.04 5.85
N GLN A 136 13.72 -5.50 7.10
CA GLN A 136 13.90 -6.90 7.41
C GLN A 136 12.66 -7.72 7.05
N ASN A 137 11.47 -7.25 7.40
CA ASN A 137 10.21 -7.91 7.05
C ASN A 137 10.03 -8.00 5.53
N LYS A 138 10.31 -6.93 4.79
CA LYS A 138 10.26 -6.92 3.32
C LYS A 138 11.23 -7.93 2.70
N THR A 139 12.41 -8.10 3.31
CA THR A 139 13.41 -9.07 2.84
C THR A 139 12.94 -10.49 3.07
N ILE A 140 12.34 -10.76 4.24
CA ILE A 140 11.78 -12.06 4.60
C ILE A 140 10.62 -12.41 3.66
N GLU A 141 9.70 -11.49 3.42
CA GLU A 141 8.56 -11.66 2.52
C GLU A 141 9.02 -12.00 1.09
N LEU A 142 10.03 -11.28 0.58
CA LEU A 142 10.59 -11.58 -0.74
C LEU A 142 11.24 -12.97 -0.80
N ALA A 143 11.86 -13.43 0.29
CA ALA A 143 12.44 -14.77 0.36
C ALA A 143 11.37 -15.86 0.39
N TYR A 144 10.27 -15.64 1.13
CA TYR A 144 9.12 -16.55 1.16
C TYR A 144 8.46 -16.68 -0.21
N ASN A 145 8.16 -15.57 -0.90
CA ASN A 145 7.55 -15.62 -2.22
C ASN A 145 8.43 -16.37 -3.24
N LYS A 146 9.75 -16.15 -3.21
CA LYS A 146 10.70 -16.90 -4.06
C LYS A 146 10.73 -18.39 -3.75
N LEU A 147 10.52 -18.77 -2.49
CA LEU A 147 10.46 -20.17 -2.09
C LEU A 147 9.15 -20.81 -2.56
N GLU A 148 8.04 -20.09 -2.40
CA GLU A 148 6.71 -20.51 -2.84
C GLU A 148 6.64 -20.70 -4.36
N GLU A 149 7.14 -19.74 -5.15
CA GLU A 149 7.25 -19.86 -6.62
C GLU A 149 8.04 -21.11 -7.04
N LYS A 150 9.13 -21.42 -6.32
CA LYS A 150 9.94 -22.62 -6.60
C LYS A 150 9.19 -23.91 -6.25
N LEU A 151 8.42 -23.92 -5.18
CA LEU A 151 7.61 -25.07 -4.79
C LEU A 151 6.48 -25.29 -5.79
N GLU A 152 5.80 -24.23 -6.22
CA GLU A 152 4.74 -24.31 -7.23
C GLU A 152 5.28 -24.82 -8.57
N PHE A 153 6.42 -24.29 -9.04
CA PHE A 153 7.06 -24.76 -10.26
C PHE A 153 7.42 -26.25 -10.16
N ARG A 154 7.97 -26.70 -9.02
CA ARG A 154 8.27 -28.12 -8.78
C ARG A 154 7.01 -28.97 -8.80
N SER A 155 5.96 -28.55 -8.09
CA SER A 155 4.68 -29.25 -8.05
C SER A 155 4.10 -29.43 -9.47
N LYS A 156 4.13 -28.36 -10.27
CA LYS A 156 3.68 -28.39 -11.67
C LYS A 156 4.55 -29.29 -12.56
N ALA A 157 5.87 -29.29 -12.36
CA ALA A 157 6.77 -30.20 -13.08
C ALA A 157 6.47 -31.67 -12.73
N PHE A 158 6.24 -31.97 -11.45
CA PHE A 158 5.84 -33.30 -11.01
C PHE A 158 4.48 -33.71 -11.58
N SER A 159 3.47 -32.83 -11.58
CA SER A 159 2.15 -33.17 -12.14
C SER A 159 2.18 -33.56 -13.62
N LEU A 160 3.16 -33.05 -14.38
CA LEU A 160 3.37 -33.45 -15.79
C LEU A 160 4.03 -34.83 -15.95
N LEU A 161 4.80 -35.27 -14.95
CA LEU A 161 5.49 -36.57 -14.94
C LEU A 161 4.63 -37.70 -14.38
N LEU A 162 3.57 -37.38 -13.63
CA LEU A 162 2.61 -38.38 -13.15
C LEU A 162 1.90 -39.04 -14.35
N PHE A 163 1.61 -40.34 -14.24
CA PHE A 163 0.87 -41.05 -15.29
C PHE A 163 -0.52 -40.43 -15.47
N LYS A 164 -1.05 -40.46 -16.68
CA LYS A 164 -2.40 -39.95 -16.96
C LYS A 164 -3.41 -41.09 -16.77
N PRO A 165 -4.46 -40.92 -15.95
CA PRO A 165 -5.49 -41.94 -15.82
C PRO A 165 -6.09 -42.29 -17.17
N LEU A 166 -6.26 -43.58 -17.42
CA LEU A 166 -6.84 -44.08 -18.67
C LEU A 166 -8.34 -43.85 -18.68
N ILE A 167 -8.87 -43.26 -19.75
CA ILE A 167 -10.30 -42.90 -19.88
C ILE A 167 -11.21 -44.13 -19.81
N HIS A 168 -10.74 -45.26 -20.32
CA HIS A 168 -11.49 -46.52 -20.36
C HIS A 168 -11.16 -47.44 -19.17
N GLY A 169 -10.28 -47.03 -18.26
CA GLY A 169 -9.77 -47.91 -17.21
C GLY A 169 -8.79 -48.96 -17.76
N ILE A 170 -8.58 -50.03 -16.99
CA ILE A 170 -7.55 -51.05 -17.24
C ILE A 170 -8.19 -52.27 -17.89
N HIS A 171 -7.77 -52.61 -19.11
CA HIS A 171 -8.27 -53.79 -19.82
C HIS A 171 -7.17 -54.79 -20.17
N THR A 172 -5.95 -54.30 -20.38
CA THR A 172 -4.81 -55.11 -20.78
C THR A 172 -3.71 -55.10 -19.72
N ARG A 173 -2.82 -56.09 -19.80
CA ARG A 173 -1.61 -56.11 -18.97
C ARG A 173 -0.73 -54.88 -19.21
N GLN A 174 -0.72 -54.36 -20.43
CA GLN A 174 0.06 -53.18 -20.80
C GLN A 174 -0.49 -51.92 -20.12
N ASP A 175 -1.82 -51.79 -20.00
CA ASP A 175 -2.47 -50.69 -19.27
C ASP A 175 -2.09 -50.70 -17.79
N ALA A 176 -2.08 -51.88 -17.16
CA ALA A 176 -1.69 -52.02 -15.77
C ALA A 176 -0.20 -51.72 -15.55
N LEU A 177 0.68 -52.14 -16.47
CA LEU A 177 2.11 -51.80 -16.42
C LEU A 177 2.36 -50.30 -16.63
N TYR A 178 1.62 -49.65 -17.54
CA TYR A 178 1.68 -48.21 -17.76
C TYR A 178 1.35 -47.41 -16.50
N ILE A 179 0.27 -47.78 -15.79
CA ILE A 179 -0.12 -47.14 -14.52
C ILE A 179 0.93 -47.34 -13.42
N MET A 180 1.57 -48.50 -13.39
CA MET A 180 2.67 -48.80 -12.46
C MET A 180 4.00 -48.10 -12.84
N GLY A 181 4.03 -47.39 -13.97
CA GLY A 181 5.23 -46.72 -14.50
C GLY A 181 6.30 -47.70 -14.97
N LEU A 182 5.89 -48.88 -15.45
CA LEU A 182 6.75 -49.95 -15.95
C LEU A 182 6.62 -50.09 -17.47
N PRO A 183 7.66 -50.59 -18.16
CA PRO A 183 7.59 -50.82 -19.60
C PRO A 183 6.56 -51.90 -19.95
N PRO A 184 5.86 -51.81 -21.10
CA PRO A 184 4.77 -52.71 -21.47
C PRO A 184 5.22 -54.17 -21.70
N SER A 185 6.51 -54.38 -21.92
CA SER A 185 7.12 -55.70 -22.14
C SER A 185 7.68 -56.33 -20.85
N ASP A 186 7.60 -55.61 -19.73
CA ASP A 186 8.25 -56.02 -18.49
C ASP A 186 7.51 -57.18 -17.79
N ARG A 187 8.27 -58.01 -17.08
CA ARG A 187 7.77 -59.13 -16.30
C ARG A 187 8.28 -59.04 -14.85
N PRO A 188 7.84 -58.00 -14.11
CA PRO A 188 8.22 -57.82 -12.72
C PRO A 188 7.66 -58.96 -11.86
N ASP A 189 8.39 -59.34 -10.82
CA ASP A 189 7.90 -60.26 -9.81
C ASP A 189 6.91 -59.57 -8.85
N LEU A 190 6.19 -60.37 -8.06
CA LEU A 190 5.20 -59.84 -7.10
C LEU A 190 5.83 -58.94 -6.03
N ALA A 191 7.10 -59.17 -5.67
CA ALA A 191 7.80 -58.33 -4.70
C ALA A 191 8.06 -56.93 -5.27
N THR A 192 8.51 -56.83 -6.52
CA THR A 192 8.74 -55.58 -7.24
C THR A 192 7.43 -54.82 -7.44
N LEU A 193 6.34 -55.51 -7.83
CA LEU A 193 5.02 -54.90 -7.97
C LEU A 193 4.51 -54.31 -6.64
N ARG A 194 4.61 -55.06 -5.53
CA ARG A 194 4.22 -54.56 -4.19
C ARG A 194 5.12 -53.43 -3.70
N GLY A 195 6.39 -53.42 -4.05
CA GLY A 195 7.31 -52.32 -3.78
C GLY A 195 6.86 -51.06 -4.50
N ARG A 196 6.66 -51.16 -5.81
CA ARG A 196 6.25 -50.05 -6.68
C ARG A 196 4.88 -49.49 -6.31
N TYR A 197 3.93 -50.36 -5.97
CA TYR A 197 2.61 -49.96 -5.48
C TYR A 197 2.72 -49.07 -4.25
N ARG A 198 3.55 -49.43 -3.25
CA ARG A 198 3.71 -48.64 -2.02
C ARG A 198 4.31 -47.26 -2.28
N GLU A 199 5.29 -47.18 -3.17
CA GLU A 199 5.88 -45.89 -3.58
C GLU A 199 4.83 -44.97 -4.20
N LEU A 200 4.07 -45.47 -5.19
CA LEU A 200 3.06 -44.69 -5.89
C LEU A 200 1.85 -44.36 -5.00
N ALA A 201 1.43 -45.30 -4.14
CA ALA A 201 0.33 -45.07 -3.21
C ALA A 201 0.63 -43.95 -2.20
N THR A 202 1.89 -43.76 -1.82
CA THR A 202 2.30 -42.64 -0.94
C THR A 202 2.15 -41.28 -1.63
N ILE A 203 2.34 -41.23 -2.96
CA ILE A 203 2.24 -40.01 -3.77
C ILE A 203 0.79 -39.69 -4.13
N TYR A 204 0.01 -40.71 -4.53
CA TYR A 204 -1.36 -40.55 -5.03
C TYR A 204 -2.44 -40.64 -3.96
N HIS A 205 -2.07 -40.87 -2.70
CA HIS A 205 -3.03 -40.95 -1.61
C HIS A 205 -3.94 -39.73 -1.61
N PRO A 206 -5.28 -39.88 -1.53
CA PRO A 206 -6.21 -38.75 -1.64
C PRO A 206 -6.00 -37.67 -0.56
N ASP A 207 -5.43 -38.05 0.59
CA ASP A 207 -5.09 -37.11 1.68
C ASP A 207 -3.71 -36.44 1.52
N GLY A 208 -2.98 -36.72 0.44
CA GLY A 208 -1.67 -36.13 0.15
C GLY A 208 -1.75 -34.86 -0.72
N GLU A 209 -0.68 -34.07 -0.75
CA GLU A 209 -0.62 -32.81 -1.53
C GLU A 209 -0.82 -33.01 -3.05
N LEU A 210 -0.44 -34.17 -3.59
CA LEU A 210 -0.65 -34.58 -4.98
C LEU A 210 -1.77 -35.63 -5.12
N GLY A 211 -2.61 -35.76 -4.09
CA GLY A 211 -3.65 -36.77 -3.98
C GLY A 211 -4.71 -36.65 -5.07
N ASN A 212 -5.04 -37.78 -5.68
CA ASN A 212 -6.11 -37.85 -6.66
C ASN A 212 -6.80 -39.21 -6.61
N HIS A 213 -8.12 -39.19 -6.34
CA HIS A 213 -8.94 -40.40 -6.25
C HIS A 213 -8.90 -41.26 -7.52
N ASP A 214 -8.83 -40.66 -8.70
CA ASP A 214 -8.78 -41.39 -9.98
C ASP A 214 -7.46 -42.13 -10.14
N HIS A 215 -6.35 -41.50 -9.75
CA HIS A 215 -5.02 -42.12 -9.80
C HIS A 215 -4.93 -43.28 -8.82
N MET A 216 -5.44 -43.10 -7.59
CA MET A 216 -5.42 -44.16 -6.57
C MET A 216 -6.34 -45.33 -6.94
N SER A 217 -7.52 -45.06 -7.50
CA SER A 217 -8.46 -46.08 -7.97
C SER A 217 -7.84 -46.94 -9.09
N GLN A 218 -7.21 -46.31 -10.07
CA GLN A 218 -6.54 -47.02 -11.16
C GLN A 218 -5.27 -47.75 -10.69
N LEU A 219 -4.51 -47.19 -9.75
CA LEU A 219 -3.36 -47.88 -9.16
C LEU A 219 -3.76 -49.18 -8.44
N ASN A 220 -4.86 -49.15 -7.68
CA ASN A 220 -5.42 -50.34 -7.04
C ASN A 220 -5.86 -51.37 -8.07
N ALA A 221 -6.58 -50.94 -9.10
CA ALA A 221 -7.02 -51.83 -10.18
C ALA A 221 -5.84 -52.45 -10.94
N ALA A 222 -4.73 -51.71 -11.13
CA ALA A 222 -3.53 -52.21 -11.79
C ALA A 222 -2.85 -53.31 -10.96
N MET A 223 -2.74 -53.11 -9.65
CA MET A 223 -2.19 -54.10 -8.72
C MET A 223 -3.03 -55.39 -8.69
N ASP A 224 -4.36 -55.24 -8.64
CA ASP A 224 -5.28 -56.38 -8.67
C ASP A 224 -5.23 -57.14 -10.01
N PHE A 225 -5.00 -56.44 -11.13
CA PHE A 225 -4.88 -57.05 -12.45
C PHE A 225 -3.55 -57.81 -12.62
N LEU A 226 -2.44 -57.27 -12.12
CA LEU A 226 -1.11 -57.85 -12.26
C LEU A 226 -0.78 -58.95 -11.24
N SER A 227 -1.56 -59.04 -10.15
CA SER A 227 -1.40 -60.04 -9.09
C SER A 227 -2.22 -61.32 -9.28
N LYS A 228 -3.10 -61.34 -10.30
CA LYS A 228 -3.82 -62.53 -10.78
C LYS A 228 -2.95 -63.33 -11.75
#